data_AF-A0A6G2QLW9-F1
#
_entry.id   AF-A0A6G2QLW9-F1
#
_cell.length_a   1.000
_cell.length_b   1.000
_cell.length_c   1.000
_cell.angle_alpha   90.00
_cell.angle_beta   90.00
_cell.angle_gamma   90.00
#
_symmetry.space_group_name_H-M   'P 1'
#
loop_
_entity.id
_entity.type
_entity.pdbx_description
1 polymer ?
#
loop_
_entity_poly.entity_id
_entity_poly.type
_entity_poly.pdbx_seq_one_letter_code
_entity_poly.pdbx_strand_id
1 'polypeptide(L)'
;MLDDLTTAASPAIAWPAAYPQGYAVVDVETTGLARDDRIISAAVYRLDARGEVEDHWYTVVNPERDPGPVWIHGLTSEMLEGAPLFQEVAAEFAARLEGRVLVAHNAVFDWQMIAREYARARSEAPVKQRLCTIALAKELALPLPNHKLETLAAHFGVVQRRAHHALDDARVLAEAFRPSLRAAAAGGVRLPLHECRPLTEWSDRPRIGQQAGGYRPNSWRPSRKRPACPYPNPGRYEPGKRLKQGMRVAFSGDTSVERDLLEDRATEAGLHVATSLSRLTSLLVTNDPGSGTSKVVKARQYGTPVVDEAAFGQLLGDVEPADRTDG
;
A
#
# COMPACT_ATOMS: atom_id res chain seq x y z
N MET A 1 -31.45 36.97 -39.71
CA MET A 1 -30.52 35.83 -39.79
C MET A 1 -29.66 35.90 -38.54
N LEU A 2 -30.00 35.09 -37.55
CA LEU A 2 -29.21 34.91 -36.33
C LEU A 2 -28.71 33.46 -36.45
N ASP A 3 -27.42 33.32 -36.76
CA ASP A 3 -26.80 32.02 -36.94
C ASP A 3 -26.71 31.30 -35.59
N ASP A 4 -27.33 30.13 -35.57
CA ASP A 4 -27.33 29.17 -34.48
C ASP A 4 -25.92 28.57 -34.36
N LEU A 5 -25.20 28.92 -33.28
CA LEU A 5 -23.91 28.32 -32.94
C LEU A 5 -24.16 26.86 -32.54
N THR A 6 -24.07 26.00 -33.54
CA THR A 6 -24.18 24.55 -33.41
C THR A 6 -23.13 24.07 -32.42
N THR A 7 -23.60 23.54 -31.29
CA THR A 7 -22.77 22.85 -30.29
C THR A 7 -22.09 21.68 -30.99
N ALA A 8 -20.81 21.82 -31.30
CA ALA A 8 -20.00 20.73 -31.84
C ALA A 8 -19.94 19.61 -30.81
N ALA A 9 -20.69 18.54 -31.02
CA ALA A 9 -20.61 17.32 -30.23
C ALA A 9 -19.16 16.83 -30.26
N SER A 10 -18.53 16.70 -29.09
CA SER A 10 -17.21 16.10 -28.98
C SER A 10 -17.23 14.71 -29.63
N PRO A 11 -16.20 14.33 -30.42
CA PRO A 11 -16.20 13.03 -31.08
C PRO A 11 -16.34 11.92 -30.03
N ALA A 12 -17.24 10.98 -30.28
CA ALA A 12 -17.47 9.86 -29.39
C ALA A 12 -16.15 9.09 -29.20
N ILE A 13 -15.64 9.06 -27.96
CA ILE A 13 -14.44 8.30 -27.61
C ILE A 13 -14.70 6.84 -27.96
N ALA A 14 -13.92 6.29 -28.89
CA ALA A 14 -13.96 4.87 -29.19
C ALA A 14 -13.46 4.10 -27.97
N TRP A 15 -14.36 3.41 -27.27
CA TRP A 15 -14.01 2.68 -26.05
C TRP A 15 -13.21 1.41 -26.42
N PRO A 16 -12.00 1.19 -25.85
CA PRO A 16 -11.19 0.04 -26.23
C PRO A 16 -11.87 -1.29 -25.86
N ALA A 17 -12.03 -2.19 -26.83
CA ALA A 17 -12.68 -3.49 -26.61
C ALA A 17 -11.93 -4.39 -25.60
N ALA A 18 -10.63 -4.16 -25.41
CA ALA A 18 -9.80 -4.89 -24.45
C ALA A 18 -9.98 -4.41 -22.99
N TYR A 19 -10.75 -3.34 -22.75
CA TYR A 19 -10.97 -2.84 -21.40
C TYR A 19 -11.95 -3.76 -20.64
N PRO A 20 -11.78 -3.88 -19.30
CA PRO A 20 -12.72 -4.58 -18.45
C PRO A 20 -14.15 -4.09 -18.57
N GLN A 21 -15.11 -5.00 -18.38
CA GLN A 21 -16.55 -4.70 -18.42
C GLN A 21 -17.09 -4.11 -17.11
N GLY A 22 -16.29 -4.11 -16.05
CA GLY A 22 -16.65 -3.54 -14.77
C GLY A 22 -15.46 -3.51 -13.81
N TYR A 23 -15.56 -2.60 -12.84
CA TYR A 23 -14.54 -2.36 -11.83
C TYR A 23 -15.18 -2.42 -10.45
N ALA A 24 -14.39 -2.80 -9.45
CA ALA A 24 -14.74 -2.68 -8.04
C ALA A 24 -13.66 -1.81 -7.40
N VAL A 25 -13.98 -0.55 -7.10
CA VAL A 25 -13.07 0.35 -6.39
C VAL A 25 -13.13 0.02 -4.91
N VAL A 26 -12.01 -0.37 -4.34
CA VAL A 26 -11.90 -0.89 -2.98
C VAL A 26 -10.95 -0.03 -2.18
N ASP A 27 -11.30 0.18 -0.92
CA ASP A 27 -10.42 0.70 0.11
C ASP A 27 -10.67 -0.06 1.41
N VAL A 28 -9.60 -0.38 2.14
CA VAL A 28 -9.68 -1.07 3.43
C VAL A 28 -8.88 -0.33 4.50
N GLU A 29 -9.46 -0.22 5.68
CA GLU A 29 -8.72 0.17 6.88
C GLU A 29 -8.31 -1.09 7.65
N THR A 30 -7.18 -1.02 8.34
CA THR A 30 -6.53 -2.21 8.92
C THR A 30 -5.94 -1.95 10.30
N THR A 31 -5.77 -3.01 11.09
CA THR A 31 -5.04 -2.94 12.38
C THR A 31 -3.56 -2.54 12.24
N GLY A 32 -3.01 -2.63 11.03
CA GLY A 32 -1.63 -2.32 10.73
C GLY A 32 -1.20 -2.88 9.36
N LEU A 33 0.10 -3.01 9.15
CA LEU A 33 0.70 -3.38 7.86
C LEU A 33 1.46 -4.72 7.90
N ALA A 34 1.49 -5.38 9.05
CA ALA A 34 2.18 -6.65 9.27
C ALA A 34 1.48 -7.82 8.57
N ARG A 35 2.13 -8.99 8.61
CA ARG A 35 1.59 -10.20 7.99
C ARG A 35 0.22 -10.55 8.60
N ASP A 36 0.12 -10.51 9.90
CA ASP A 36 -1.01 -10.98 10.69
C ASP A 36 -2.10 -9.92 10.95
N ASP A 37 -1.92 -8.69 10.48
CA ASP A 37 -2.91 -7.63 10.62
C ASP A 37 -4.23 -7.95 9.92
N ARG A 38 -5.29 -7.30 10.40
CA ARG A 38 -6.69 -7.59 10.09
C ARG A 38 -7.35 -6.40 9.43
N ILE A 39 -8.35 -6.67 8.58
CA ILE A 39 -9.25 -5.63 8.07
C ILE A 39 -10.19 -5.20 9.20
N ILE A 40 -10.35 -3.88 9.39
CA ILE A 40 -11.28 -3.28 10.38
C ILE A 40 -12.40 -2.47 9.73
N SER A 41 -12.25 -2.08 8.48
CA SER A 41 -13.38 -1.66 7.64
C SER A 41 -13.07 -1.87 6.16
N ALA A 42 -14.10 -2.05 5.35
CA ALA A 42 -13.97 -2.22 3.91
C ALA A 42 -15.07 -1.44 3.20
N ALA A 43 -14.70 -0.80 2.09
CA ALA A 43 -15.64 -0.15 1.18
C ALA A 43 -15.46 -0.68 -0.24
N VAL A 44 -16.56 -0.78 -0.98
CA VAL A 44 -16.57 -1.12 -2.41
C VAL A 44 -17.50 -0.16 -3.14
N TYR A 45 -17.02 0.46 -4.21
CA TYR A 45 -17.85 1.09 -5.24
C TYR A 45 -17.81 0.24 -6.50
N ARG A 46 -18.95 -0.27 -6.94
CA ARG A 46 -19.05 -1.02 -8.19
C ARG A 46 -19.26 -0.05 -9.33
N LEU A 47 -18.39 -0.14 -10.33
CA LEU A 47 -18.43 0.70 -11.50
C LEU A 47 -18.65 -0.13 -12.77
N ASP A 48 -19.39 0.42 -13.71
CA ASP A 48 -19.57 -0.15 -15.04
C ASP A 48 -18.29 -0.07 -15.89
N ALA A 49 -18.34 -0.56 -17.13
CA ALA A 49 -17.22 -0.53 -18.07
C ALA A 49 -16.66 0.88 -18.34
N ARG A 50 -17.45 1.94 -18.11
CA ARG A 50 -17.12 3.35 -18.36
C ARG A 50 -16.74 4.12 -17.09
N GLY A 51 -16.70 3.44 -15.95
CA GLY A 51 -16.38 4.02 -14.65
C GLY A 51 -17.55 4.77 -14.01
N GLU A 52 -18.79 4.54 -14.44
CA GLU A 52 -19.98 5.08 -13.77
C GLU A 52 -20.32 4.23 -12.55
N VAL A 53 -20.68 4.87 -11.44
CA VAL A 53 -21.06 4.18 -10.20
C VAL A 53 -22.41 3.50 -10.36
N GLU A 54 -22.45 2.18 -10.13
CA GLU A 54 -23.67 1.39 -10.09
C GLU A 54 -24.24 1.35 -8.67
N ASP A 55 -23.39 1.03 -7.68
CA ASP A 55 -23.70 1.12 -6.26
C ASP A 55 -22.43 1.17 -5.39
N HIS A 56 -22.64 1.21 -4.07
CA HIS A 56 -21.57 1.10 -3.09
C HIS A 56 -21.98 0.23 -1.90
N TRP A 57 -20.98 -0.25 -1.18
CA TRP A 57 -21.10 -1.03 0.04
C TRP A 57 -20.00 -0.62 1.01
N TYR A 58 -20.32 -0.60 2.31
CA TYR A 58 -19.36 -0.33 3.37
C TYR A 58 -19.73 -1.12 4.62
N THR A 59 -18.72 -1.65 5.29
CA THR A 59 -18.87 -2.27 6.61
C THR A 59 -17.65 -1.98 7.48
N VAL A 60 -17.88 -1.85 8.78
CA VAL A 60 -16.85 -2.11 9.77
C VAL A 60 -16.72 -3.61 10.00
N VAL A 61 -15.56 -4.06 10.47
CA VAL A 61 -15.25 -5.47 10.72
C VAL A 61 -14.60 -5.58 12.08
N ASN A 62 -15.07 -6.51 12.92
CA ASN A 62 -14.44 -6.80 14.19
C ASN A 62 -13.14 -7.62 13.93
N PRO A 63 -11.95 -7.10 14.28
CA PRO A 63 -10.70 -7.81 14.03
C PRO A 63 -10.35 -8.82 15.14
N GLU A 64 -11.15 -8.87 16.21
CA GLU A 64 -10.92 -9.65 17.44
C GLU A 64 -9.57 -9.33 18.13
N ARG A 65 -9.10 -8.09 17.96
CA ARG A 65 -7.85 -7.58 18.52
C ARG A 65 -7.87 -6.05 18.60
N ASP A 66 -6.79 -5.49 19.09
CA ASP A 66 -6.55 -4.05 19.04
C ASP A 66 -6.71 -3.50 17.60
N PRO A 67 -7.49 -2.42 17.40
CA PRO A 67 -7.77 -1.85 16.08
C PRO A 67 -6.57 -1.14 15.47
N GLY A 68 -5.44 -1.05 16.17
CA GLY A 68 -4.26 -0.34 15.71
C GLY A 68 -4.38 1.18 15.94
N PRO A 69 -3.78 1.99 15.05
CA PRO A 69 -3.65 3.43 15.26
C PRO A 69 -4.98 4.16 15.03
N VAL A 70 -5.88 4.14 16.02
CA VAL A 70 -7.21 4.77 16.01
C VAL A 70 -7.18 6.24 15.57
N TRP A 71 -6.09 6.97 15.85
CA TRP A 71 -5.96 8.37 15.42
C TRP A 71 -5.83 8.55 13.89
N ILE A 72 -5.64 7.47 13.13
CA ILE A 72 -5.63 7.47 11.66
C ILE A 72 -7.07 7.32 11.15
N HIS A 73 -7.72 6.20 11.47
CA HIS A 73 -9.00 5.80 10.86
C HIS A 73 -10.24 6.08 11.73
N GLY A 74 -10.06 6.45 13.01
CA GLY A 74 -11.13 6.82 13.93
C GLY A 74 -12.00 5.66 14.46
N LEU A 75 -11.63 4.40 14.19
CA LEU A 75 -12.38 3.21 14.62
C LEU A 75 -11.83 2.70 15.96
N THR A 76 -12.59 2.87 17.04
CA THR A 76 -12.20 2.42 18.39
C THR A 76 -12.58 0.94 18.62
N SER A 77 -11.99 0.32 19.63
CA SER A 77 -12.36 -1.05 20.03
C SER A 77 -13.84 -1.17 20.35
N GLU A 78 -14.43 -0.17 21.03
CA GLU A 78 -15.85 -0.14 21.38
C GLU A 78 -16.76 -0.07 20.14
N MET A 79 -16.33 0.64 19.09
CA MET A 79 -17.08 0.70 17.83
C MET A 79 -17.05 -0.63 17.07
N LEU A 80 -15.98 -1.41 17.23
CA LEU A 80 -15.77 -2.65 16.50
C LEU A 80 -16.24 -3.89 17.26
N GLU A 81 -16.44 -3.83 18.57
CA GLU A 81 -16.84 -4.99 19.39
C GLU A 81 -18.14 -5.64 18.90
N GLY A 82 -19.11 -4.84 18.48
CA GLY A 82 -20.40 -5.30 17.93
C GLY A 82 -20.44 -5.45 16.40
N ALA A 83 -19.33 -5.21 15.71
CA ALA A 83 -19.24 -5.35 14.25
C ALA A 83 -19.17 -6.82 13.84
N PRO A 84 -19.60 -7.18 12.61
CA PRO A 84 -19.46 -8.54 12.12
C PRO A 84 -17.98 -8.92 11.97
N LEU A 85 -17.67 -10.21 12.15
CA LEU A 85 -16.39 -10.80 11.81
C LEU A 85 -16.23 -10.86 10.29
N PHE A 86 -14.98 -10.91 9.82
CA PHE A 86 -14.71 -10.99 8.38
C PHE A 86 -15.45 -12.16 7.70
N GLN A 87 -15.47 -13.34 8.32
CA GLN A 87 -16.12 -14.53 7.79
C GLN A 87 -17.64 -14.33 7.55
N GLU A 88 -18.28 -13.45 8.31
CA GLU A 88 -19.72 -13.16 8.19
C GLU A 88 -19.99 -12.23 7.01
N VAL A 89 -19.04 -11.36 6.64
CA VAL A 89 -19.16 -10.45 5.49
C VAL A 89 -18.50 -10.98 4.22
N ALA A 90 -17.71 -12.05 4.30
CA ALA A 90 -16.91 -12.57 3.19
C ALA A 90 -17.76 -12.89 1.94
N ALA A 91 -18.93 -13.50 2.10
CA ALA A 91 -19.80 -13.84 0.98
C ALA A 91 -20.38 -12.60 0.29
N GLU A 92 -20.80 -11.58 1.05
CA GLU A 92 -21.28 -10.33 0.46
C GLU A 92 -20.14 -9.59 -0.23
N PHE A 93 -18.98 -9.49 0.42
CA PHE A 93 -17.80 -8.85 -0.17
C PHE A 93 -17.42 -9.54 -1.49
N ALA A 94 -17.44 -10.88 -1.54
CA ALA A 94 -17.16 -11.65 -2.75
C ALA A 94 -18.14 -11.29 -3.88
N ALA A 95 -19.44 -11.22 -3.57
CA ALA A 95 -20.46 -10.83 -4.54
C ALA A 95 -20.29 -9.40 -5.07
N ARG A 96 -19.64 -8.50 -4.32
CA ARG A 96 -19.29 -7.15 -4.80
C ARG A 96 -18.07 -7.14 -5.73
N LEU A 97 -17.17 -8.11 -5.58
CA LEU A 97 -15.91 -8.23 -6.33
C LEU A 97 -16.01 -9.11 -7.59
N GLU A 98 -16.95 -10.05 -7.61
CA GLU A 98 -17.10 -11.06 -8.67
C GLU A 98 -17.16 -10.44 -10.08
N GLY A 99 -16.40 -11.03 -11.00
CA GLY A 99 -16.37 -10.60 -12.41
C GLY A 99 -15.77 -9.22 -12.69
N ARG A 100 -15.18 -8.54 -11.69
CA ARG A 100 -14.68 -7.16 -11.80
C ARG A 100 -13.17 -7.07 -11.62
N VAL A 101 -12.57 -6.02 -12.18
CA VAL A 101 -11.20 -5.64 -11.84
C VAL A 101 -11.21 -4.88 -10.52
N LEU A 102 -10.42 -5.33 -9.55
CA LEU A 102 -10.22 -4.61 -8.29
C LEU A 102 -9.39 -3.35 -8.56
N VAL A 103 -9.90 -2.18 -8.21
CA VAL A 103 -9.22 -0.90 -8.34
C VAL A 103 -8.96 -0.37 -6.94
N ALA A 104 -7.72 -0.02 -6.63
CA ALA A 104 -7.41 0.66 -5.37
C ALA A 104 -6.24 1.63 -5.58
N HIS A 105 -6.07 2.57 -4.64
CA HIS A 105 -5.04 3.59 -4.79
C HIS A 105 -3.64 2.98 -4.66
N ASN A 106 -3.47 2.06 -3.70
CA ASN A 106 -2.31 1.19 -3.58
C ASN A 106 -2.74 -0.29 -3.68
N ALA A 107 -3.20 -0.70 -4.85
CA ALA A 107 -3.84 -2.02 -5.02
C ALA A 107 -3.01 -3.25 -4.63
N VAL A 108 -1.70 -3.14 -4.41
CA VAL A 108 -0.93 -4.25 -3.83
C VAL A 108 -1.33 -4.46 -2.36
N PHE A 109 -1.44 -3.37 -1.59
CA PHE A 109 -1.77 -3.39 -0.17
C PHE A 109 -3.19 -3.93 0.06
N ASP A 110 -4.20 -3.30 -0.55
CA ASP A 110 -5.60 -3.69 -0.40
C ASP A 110 -5.82 -5.15 -0.79
N TRP A 111 -5.25 -5.56 -1.93
CA TRP A 111 -5.35 -6.94 -2.40
C TRP A 111 -4.73 -7.92 -1.39
N GLN A 112 -3.57 -7.60 -0.82
CA GLN A 112 -2.95 -8.50 0.16
C GLN A 112 -3.79 -8.64 1.41
N MET A 113 -4.39 -7.57 1.92
CA MET A 113 -5.26 -7.63 3.10
C MET A 113 -6.50 -8.48 2.82
N ILE A 114 -7.15 -8.25 1.68
CA ILE A 114 -8.31 -9.02 1.23
C ILE A 114 -7.94 -10.50 1.07
N ALA A 115 -6.89 -10.81 0.31
CA ALA A 115 -6.48 -12.19 0.07
C ALA A 115 -6.15 -12.94 1.38
N ARG A 116 -5.57 -12.27 2.38
CA ARG A 116 -5.29 -12.86 3.69
C ARG A 116 -6.55 -13.13 4.49
N GLU A 117 -7.49 -12.19 4.53
CA GLU A 117 -8.75 -12.40 5.23
C GLU A 117 -9.59 -13.53 4.61
N TYR A 118 -9.65 -13.61 3.27
CA TYR A 118 -10.26 -14.76 2.59
C TYR A 118 -9.56 -16.07 2.92
N ALA A 119 -8.22 -16.09 2.91
CA ALA A 119 -7.45 -17.28 3.26
C ALA A 119 -7.66 -17.71 4.72
N ARG A 120 -7.79 -16.76 5.66
CA ARG A 120 -8.19 -17.01 7.06
C ARG A 120 -9.60 -17.62 7.14
N ALA A 121 -10.52 -17.12 6.33
CA ALA A 121 -11.87 -17.65 6.18
C ALA A 121 -11.94 -18.95 5.34
N ARG A 122 -10.80 -19.54 4.96
CA ARG A 122 -10.70 -20.76 4.14
C ARG A 122 -11.47 -20.67 2.82
N SER A 123 -11.45 -19.47 2.22
CA SER A 123 -12.07 -19.16 0.94
C SER A 123 -11.10 -18.34 0.06
N GLU A 124 -11.47 -18.11 -1.19
CA GLU A 124 -10.70 -17.28 -2.12
C GLU A 124 -11.53 -16.08 -2.55
N ALA A 125 -10.91 -14.90 -2.60
CA ALA A 125 -11.55 -13.72 -3.15
C ALA A 125 -11.71 -13.89 -4.68
N PRO A 126 -12.88 -13.58 -5.27
CA PRO A 126 -13.14 -13.77 -6.70
C PRO A 126 -12.52 -12.68 -7.58
N VAL A 127 -11.27 -12.32 -7.33
CA VAL A 127 -10.55 -11.26 -8.04
C VAL A 127 -9.41 -11.88 -8.84
N LYS A 128 -9.48 -11.76 -10.16
CA LYS A 128 -8.43 -12.25 -11.07
C LYS A 128 -7.39 -11.19 -11.40
N GLN A 129 -7.80 -9.93 -11.44
CA GLN A 129 -6.96 -8.81 -11.83
C GLN A 129 -7.23 -7.59 -10.97
N ARG A 130 -6.20 -6.78 -10.80
CA ARG A 130 -6.25 -5.48 -10.12
C ARG A 130 -5.60 -4.38 -10.93
N LEU A 131 -6.00 -3.15 -10.64
CA LEU A 131 -5.43 -1.92 -11.19
C LEU A 131 -5.08 -0.98 -10.04
N CYS A 132 -3.85 -0.44 -10.07
CA CYS A 132 -3.39 0.55 -9.12
C CYS A 132 -3.51 1.95 -9.75
N THR A 133 -4.23 2.88 -9.12
CA THR A 133 -4.40 4.22 -9.72
C THR A 133 -3.12 5.04 -9.70
N ILE A 134 -2.16 4.74 -8.81
CA ILE A 134 -0.81 5.32 -8.89
C ILE A 134 -0.12 4.90 -10.19
N ALA A 135 -0.22 3.61 -10.56
CA ALA A 135 0.34 3.12 -11.80
C ALA A 135 -0.36 3.76 -13.01
N LEU A 136 -1.69 3.82 -12.99
CA LEU A 136 -2.46 4.48 -14.06
C LEU A 136 -2.10 5.96 -14.20
N ALA A 137 -1.98 6.70 -13.11
CA ALA A 137 -1.59 8.11 -13.13
C ALA A 137 -0.19 8.32 -13.74
N LYS A 138 0.75 7.39 -13.52
CA LYS A 138 2.08 7.40 -14.14
C LYS A 138 2.03 7.10 -15.63
N GLU A 139 1.26 6.09 -16.04
CA GLU A 139 1.04 5.76 -17.47
C GLU A 139 0.41 6.94 -18.23
N LEU A 140 -0.49 7.68 -17.57
CA LEU A 140 -1.10 8.90 -18.10
C LEU A 140 -0.20 10.14 -18.05
N ALA A 141 0.98 10.04 -17.43
CA ALA A 141 1.90 11.15 -17.18
C ALA A 141 1.21 12.37 -16.54
N LEU A 142 0.29 12.13 -15.58
CA LEU A 142 -0.43 13.22 -14.91
C LEU A 142 0.55 14.12 -14.13
N PRO A 143 0.41 15.46 -14.20
CA PRO A 143 1.31 16.42 -13.57
C PRO A 143 1.03 16.54 -12.06
N LEU A 144 1.22 15.46 -11.32
CA LEU A 144 0.95 15.41 -9.88
C LEU A 144 2.23 15.74 -9.08
N PRO A 145 2.18 16.62 -8.06
CA PRO A 145 3.34 16.91 -7.20
C PRO A 145 3.79 15.69 -6.37
N ASN A 146 2.91 14.73 -6.16
CA ASN A 146 3.17 13.43 -5.57
C ASN A 146 2.04 12.46 -5.96
N HIS A 147 2.14 11.19 -5.60
CA HIS A 147 1.15 10.17 -5.97
C HIS A 147 0.22 9.77 -4.82
N LYS A 148 -0.12 10.69 -3.90
CA LYS A 148 -1.14 10.44 -2.87
C LYS A 148 -2.55 10.54 -3.44
N LEU A 149 -3.52 9.90 -2.78
CA LEU A 149 -4.93 9.94 -3.17
C LEU A 149 -5.46 11.38 -3.21
N GLU A 150 -5.20 12.16 -2.16
CA GLU A 150 -5.58 13.58 -2.07
C GLU A 150 -5.07 14.39 -3.27
N THR A 151 -3.83 14.12 -3.72
CA THR A 151 -3.24 14.83 -4.85
C THR A 151 -3.85 14.43 -6.18
N LEU A 152 -4.12 13.13 -6.37
CA LEU A 152 -4.85 12.63 -7.54
C LEU A 152 -6.28 13.19 -7.58
N ALA A 153 -6.98 13.19 -6.45
CA ALA A 153 -8.32 13.71 -6.30
C ALA A 153 -8.39 15.22 -6.62
N ALA A 154 -7.47 16.00 -6.04
CA ALA A 154 -7.37 17.43 -6.28
C ALA A 154 -7.13 17.77 -7.77
N HIS A 155 -6.33 16.96 -8.48
CA HIS A 155 -6.10 17.13 -9.91
C HIS A 155 -7.40 17.06 -10.73
N PHE A 156 -8.35 16.22 -10.32
CA PHE A 156 -9.66 16.09 -10.97
C PHE A 156 -10.78 16.91 -10.29
N GLY A 157 -10.44 17.77 -9.32
CA GLY A 157 -11.42 18.58 -8.58
C GLY A 157 -12.30 17.80 -7.61
N VAL A 158 -11.90 16.59 -7.23
CA VAL A 158 -12.60 15.74 -6.27
C VAL A 158 -12.23 16.14 -4.84
N VAL A 159 -13.23 16.48 -4.03
CA VAL A 159 -13.04 16.88 -2.63
C VAL A 159 -13.13 15.66 -1.72
N GLN A 160 -12.08 15.41 -0.93
CA GLN A 160 -12.10 14.44 0.17
C GLN A 160 -12.62 15.11 1.44
N ARG A 161 -13.54 14.45 2.14
CA ARG A 161 -14.22 14.97 3.34
C ARG A 161 -13.68 14.36 4.62
N ARG A 162 -13.32 13.08 4.58
CA ARG A 162 -12.84 12.27 5.70
C ARG A 162 -11.71 11.38 5.19
N ALA A 163 -10.49 11.89 5.23
CA ALA A 163 -9.32 11.08 4.92
C ALA A 163 -9.20 9.92 5.93
N HIS A 164 -8.73 8.76 5.46
CA HIS A 164 -8.60 7.54 6.26
C HIS A 164 -9.95 7.00 6.76
N HIS A 165 -10.99 7.16 5.93
CA HIS A 165 -12.27 6.53 6.14
C HIS A 165 -12.62 5.78 4.86
N ALA A 166 -12.56 4.44 4.89
CA ALA A 166 -12.67 3.61 3.69
C ALA A 166 -13.81 3.99 2.73
N LEU A 167 -15.00 4.31 3.23
CA LEU A 167 -16.11 4.73 2.34
C LEU A 167 -15.83 6.05 1.59
N ASP A 168 -15.23 7.05 2.23
CA ASP A 168 -14.92 8.32 1.56
C ASP A 168 -13.69 8.18 0.68
N ASP A 169 -12.69 7.40 1.10
CA ASP A 169 -11.48 7.15 0.30
C ASP A 169 -11.82 6.36 -0.97
N ALA A 170 -12.65 5.32 -0.88
CA ALA A 170 -13.16 4.59 -2.05
C ALA A 170 -14.05 5.47 -2.95
N ARG A 171 -14.87 6.37 -2.38
CA ARG A 171 -15.68 7.34 -3.15
C ARG A 171 -14.78 8.28 -3.94
N VAL A 172 -13.82 8.91 -3.25
CA VAL A 172 -12.87 9.85 -3.84
C VAL A 172 -12.07 9.15 -4.95
N LEU A 173 -11.64 7.93 -4.70
CA LEU A 173 -10.94 7.12 -5.68
C LEU A 173 -11.82 6.78 -6.88
N ALA A 174 -13.09 6.42 -6.70
CA ALA A 174 -14.02 6.16 -7.80
C ALA A 174 -14.25 7.41 -8.66
N GLU A 175 -14.47 8.56 -8.03
CA GLU A 175 -14.66 9.84 -8.70
C GLU A 175 -13.40 10.30 -9.46
N ALA A 176 -12.20 10.02 -8.94
CA ALA A 176 -10.93 10.31 -9.62
C ALA A 176 -10.54 9.25 -10.68
N PHE A 177 -10.98 8.01 -10.49
CA PHE A 177 -10.71 6.90 -11.42
C PHE A 177 -11.50 7.08 -12.72
N ARG A 178 -12.77 7.53 -12.66
CA ARG A 178 -13.61 7.76 -13.84
C ARG A 178 -12.95 8.66 -14.91
N PRO A 179 -12.47 9.89 -14.61
CA PRO A 179 -11.77 10.72 -15.58
C PRO A 179 -10.41 10.14 -15.97
N SER A 180 -9.70 9.46 -15.07
CA SER A 180 -8.45 8.75 -15.40
C SER A 180 -8.67 7.65 -16.45
N LEU A 181 -9.71 6.85 -16.28
CA LEU A 181 -10.10 5.78 -17.20
C LEU A 181 -10.51 6.33 -18.57
N ARG A 182 -11.27 7.43 -18.58
CA ARG A 182 -11.66 8.13 -19.82
C ARG A 182 -10.46 8.74 -20.54
N ALA A 183 -9.51 9.32 -19.81
CA ALA A 183 -8.27 9.82 -20.37
C ALA A 183 -7.43 8.68 -20.97
N ALA A 184 -7.36 7.53 -20.30
CA ALA A 184 -6.67 6.35 -20.81
C ALA A 184 -7.33 5.84 -22.12
N ALA A 185 -8.66 5.74 -22.14
CA ALA A 185 -9.39 5.35 -23.34
C ALA A 185 -9.17 6.32 -24.51
N ALA A 186 -9.27 7.63 -24.26
CA ALA A 186 -9.05 8.66 -25.28
C ALA A 186 -7.60 8.67 -25.81
N GLY A 187 -6.62 8.40 -24.94
CA GLY A 187 -5.21 8.32 -25.30
C GLY A 187 -4.76 6.96 -25.87
N GLY A 188 -5.67 5.98 -25.98
CA GLY A 188 -5.32 4.61 -26.41
C GLY A 188 -4.37 3.89 -25.44
N VAL A 189 -4.31 4.31 -24.18
CA VAL A 189 -3.41 3.75 -23.16
C VAL A 189 -3.91 2.36 -22.77
N ARG A 190 -3.01 1.39 -22.72
CA ARG A 190 -3.33 0.06 -22.16
C ARG A 190 -3.39 0.18 -20.64
N LEU A 191 -4.47 -0.30 -20.03
CA LEU A 191 -4.60 -0.29 -18.57
C LEU A 191 -3.52 -1.17 -17.90
N PRO A 192 -2.88 -0.69 -16.81
CA PRO A 192 -1.86 -1.45 -16.08
C PRO A 192 -2.53 -2.50 -15.16
N LEU A 193 -3.10 -3.52 -15.79
CA LEU A 193 -3.73 -4.64 -15.10
C LEU A 193 -2.68 -5.64 -14.61
N HIS A 194 -2.75 -5.99 -13.33
CA HIS A 194 -1.90 -6.99 -12.70
C HIS A 194 -2.73 -8.17 -12.22
N GLU A 195 -2.20 -9.38 -12.35
CA GLU A 195 -2.86 -10.58 -11.85
C GLU A 195 -2.92 -10.60 -10.31
N CYS A 196 -4.07 -11.04 -9.81
CA CYS A 196 -4.28 -11.37 -8.41
C CYS A 196 -4.07 -12.86 -8.23
N ARG A 197 -2.99 -13.25 -7.58
CA ARG A 197 -2.75 -14.65 -7.21
C ARG A 197 -3.44 -14.93 -5.88
N PRO A 198 -4.35 -15.91 -5.79
CA PRO A 198 -4.98 -16.27 -4.53
C PRO A 198 -3.93 -16.76 -3.54
N LEU A 199 -4.15 -16.47 -2.27
CA LEU A 199 -3.33 -16.99 -1.19
C LEU A 199 -3.93 -18.33 -0.76
N THR A 200 -3.46 -19.43 -1.37
CA THR A 200 -4.08 -20.77 -1.21
C THR A 200 -3.87 -21.40 0.16
N GLU A 201 -2.98 -20.85 1.00
CA GLU A 201 -2.75 -21.35 2.35
C GLU A 201 -2.40 -20.23 3.34
N TRP A 202 -3.16 -20.12 4.43
CA TRP A 202 -2.86 -19.27 5.57
C TRP A 202 -2.39 -20.08 6.79
N SER A 203 -1.40 -19.58 7.52
CA SER A 203 -1.00 -20.12 8.83
C SER A 203 -0.69 -18.99 9.80
N ASP A 204 -1.32 -19.04 10.98
CA ASP A 204 -1.06 -18.10 12.09
C ASP A 204 0.32 -18.30 12.74
N ARG A 205 0.92 -19.47 12.51
CA ARG A 205 2.33 -19.71 12.86
C ARG A 205 3.24 -19.06 11.81
N PRO A 206 4.33 -18.40 12.21
CA PRO A 206 5.36 -17.97 11.28
C PRO A 206 5.85 -19.20 10.50
N ARG A 207 5.76 -19.15 9.18
CA ARG A 207 6.35 -20.19 8.32
C ARG A 207 7.87 -20.02 8.40
N ILE A 208 8.53 -20.94 9.10
CA ILE A 208 9.99 -21.08 9.04
C ILE A 208 10.31 -21.69 7.67
N GLY A 209 10.73 -20.85 6.73
CA GLY A 209 11.33 -21.23 5.45
C GLY A 209 10.35 -21.49 4.30
N GLN A 210 10.27 -20.55 3.35
CA GLN A 210 10.47 -20.75 1.90
C GLN A 210 10.10 -19.46 1.15
N GLN A 211 11.05 -18.97 0.34
CA GLN A 211 10.91 -17.81 -0.54
C GLN A 211 9.99 -18.12 -1.72
N ALA A 212 9.11 -17.17 -2.06
CA ALA A 212 8.51 -17.11 -3.39
C ALA A 212 8.40 -15.66 -3.88
N GLY A 213 9.22 -15.36 -4.89
CA GLY A 213 8.83 -14.56 -6.06
C GLY A 213 8.69 -13.05 -5.91
N GLY A 214 9.72 -12.33 -6.36
CA GLY A 214 9.86 -10.88 -6.39
C GLY A 214 8.65 -10.05 -6.86
N TYR A 215 8.38 -9.00 -6.09
CA TYR A 215 7.60 -7.85 -6.51
C TYR A 215 8.45 -6.59 -6.25
N ARG A 216 8.51 -5.70 -7.24
CA ARG A 216 9.37 -4.52 -7.23
C ARG A 216 8.53 -3.24 -7.09
N PRO A 217 8.59 -2.44 -6.00
CA PRO A 217 7.98 -1.10 -5.99
C PRO A 217 8.98 0.03 -5.70
N ASN A 218 9.00 0.99 -6.64
CA ASN A 218 9.58 2.32 -6.50
C ASN A 218 8.72 3.19 -5.59
N SER A 219 9.25 3.63 -4.44
CA SER A 219 8.61 4.59 -3.53
C SER A 219 8.74 6.04 -4.03
N TRP A 220 7.70 6.85 -3.86
CA TRP A 220 7.60 8.23 -4.35
C TRP A 220 7.02 9.14 -3.24
N ARG A 221 7.83 9.53 -2.25
CA ARG A 221 7.59 10.70 -1.38
C ARG A 221 8.51 11.87 -1.78
N PRO A 222 8.04 13.14 -1.70
CA PRO A 222 8.91 14.31 -1.76
C PRO A 222 9.92 14.30 -0.59
N SER A 223 11.14 14.78 -0.80
CA SER A 223 12.20 14.75 0.22
C SER A 223 11.83 15.59 1.45
N ARG A 224 11.37 14.95 2.52
CA ARG A 224 11.32 15.57 3.86
C ARG A 224 12.75 15.75 4.37
N LYS A 225 13.08 16.90 4.97
CA LYS A 225 14.26 16.99 5.85
C LYS A 225 14.00 16.02 7.01
N ARG A 226 14.74 14.92 7.02
CA ARG A 226 14.61 13.86 8.03
C ARG A 226 14.98 14.45 9.40
N PRO A 227 14.20 14.20 10.46
CA PRO A 227 14.56 14.63 11.80
C PRO A 227 15.92 14.04 12.19
N ALA A 228 16.75 14.82 12.87
CA ALA A 228 18.01 14.31 13.40
C ALA A 228 17.69 13.24 14.45
N CYS A 229 18.29 12.05 14.32
CA CYS A 229 18.17 11.03 15.35
C CYS A 229 18.81 11.58 16.65
N PRO A 230 18.09 11.58 17.79
CA PRO A 230 18.59 12.17 19.04
C PRO A 230 19.64 11.31 19.73
N TYR A 231 19.92 10.11 19.23
CA TYR A 231 20.80 9.12 19.84
C TYR A 231 22.11 8.97 19.04
N PRO A 232 23.26 8.79 19.72
CA PRO A 232 24.52 8.48 19.06
C PRO A 232 24.47 7.09 18.41
N ASN A 233 25.24 6.87 17.35
CA ASN A 233 25.28 5.57 16.69
C ASN A 233 26.09 4.56 17.52
N PRO A 234 25.46 3.48 18.05
CA PRO A 234 26.12 2.53 18.95
C PRO A 234 27.04 1.53 18.21
N GLY A 235 27.11 1.59 16.87
CA GLY A 235 28.00 0.74 16.09
C GLY A 235 27.25 -0.19 15.13
N ARG A 236 27.91 -1.28 14.71
CA ARG A 236 27.35 -2.22 13.74
C ARG A 236 26.34 -3.15 14.38
N TYR A 237 25.34 -3.52 13.58
CA TYR A 237 24.44 -4.59 13.96
C TYR A 237 25.20 -5.93 14.04
N GLU A 238 24.93 -6.71 15.07
CA GLU A 238 25.43 -8.07 15.20
C GLU A 238 24.30 -9.05 14.93
N PRO A 239 24.44 -9.97 13.97
CA PRO A 239 23.41 -10.96 13.69
C PRO A 239 22.98 -11.72 14.95
N GLY A 240 21.67 -11.75 15.22
CA GLY A 240 21.09 -12.38 16.40
C GLY A 240 21.02 -11.51 17.66
N LYS A 241 21.47 -10.25 17.59
CA LYS A 241 21.23 -9.24 18.64
C LYS A 241 20.00 -8.38 18.31
N ARG A 242 19.55 -7.60 19.29
CA ARG A 242 18.52 -6.57 19.14
C ARG A 242 19.10 -5.35 18.41
N LEU A 243 18.25 -4.58 17.75
CA LEU A 243 18.64 -3.25 17.29
C LEU A 243 18.73 -2.32 18.50
N LYS A 244 19.64 -1.35 18.45
CA LYS A 244 19.73 -0.28 19.45
C LYS A 244 19.32 1.04 18.82
N GLN A 245 18.59 1.87 19.57
CA GLN A 245 18.30 3.24 19.14
C GLN A 245 19.60 3.98 18.79
N GLY A 246 19.56 4.83 17.76
CA GLY A 246 20.73 5.49 17.19
C GLY A 246 21.44 4.72 16.07
N MET A 247 21.18 3.41 15.91
CA MET A 247 21.76 2.64 14.80
C MET A 247 21.39 3.24 13.44
N ARG A 248 22.38 3.31 12.55
CA ARG A 248 22.22 3.86 11.20
C ARG A 248 21.80 2.77 10.22
N VAL A 249 20.61 2.88 9.66
CA VAL A 249 20.01 1.89 8.76
C VAL A 249 19.88 2.46 7.35
N ALA A 250 20.20 1.68 6.33
CA ALA A 250 19.96 2.03 4.93
C ALA A 250 19.13 0.95 4.24
N PHE A 251 18.34 1.35 3.25
CA PHE A 251 17.50 0.43 2.45
C PHE A 251 18.03 0.33 1.02
N SER A 252 18.02 -0.88 0.44
CA SER A 252 18.43 -1.13 -0.95
C SER A 252 17.50 -2.10 -1.67
N GLY A 253 17.40 -1.94 -2.99
CA GLY A 253 16.52 -2.72 -3.83
C GLY A 253 15.06 -2.27 -3.74
N ASP A 254 14.22 -3.02 -4.42
CA ASP A 254 12.79 -2.86 -4.41
C ASP A 254 12.23 -3.72 -3.28
N THR A 255 11.65 -3.04 -2.31
CA THR A 255 11.24 -3.68 -1.07
C THR A 255 9.79 -4.15 -1.17
N SER A 256 9.45 -5.30 -0.59
CA SER A 256 8.07 -5.83 -0.55
C SER A 256 7.09 -4.90 0.18
N VAL A 257 7.60 -4.14 1.16
CA VAL A 257 6.95 -3.00 1.79
C VAL A 257 7.44 -1.72 1.12
N GLU A 258 6.59 -0.71 0.91
CA GLU A 258 7.06 0.56 0.36
C GLU A 258 8.20 1.12 1.21
N ARG A 259 9.33 1.46 0.58
CA ARG A 259 10.53 1.94 1.28
C ARG A 259 10.19 3.05 2.29
N ASP A 260 9.29 3.96 1.93
CA ASP A 260 8.95 5.10 2.77
C ASP A 260 8.29 4.65 4.09
N LEU A 261 7.52 3.57 4.09
CA LEU A 261 6.94 2.97 5.30
C LEU A 261 8.00 2.28 6.17
N LEU A 262 9.00 1.64 5.55
CA LEU A 262 10.13 1.08 6.28
C LEU A 262 11.00 2.17 6.92
N GLU A 263 11.16 3.31 6.23
CA GLU A 263 11.86 4.47 6.76
C GLU A 263 11.09 5.13 7.93
N ASP A 264 9.78 5.30 7.79
CA ASP A 264 8.92 5.88 8.82
C ASP A 264 8.97 4.99 10.10
N ARG A 265 8.78 3.66 9.96
CA ARG A 265 8.86 2.71 11.08
C ARG A 265 10.24 2.65 11.75
N ALA A 266 11.32 2.71 10.97
CA ALA A 266 12.67 2.74 11.51
C ALA A 266 12.91 4.02 12.33
N THR A 267 12.38 5.14 11.86
CA THR A 267 12.47 6.44 12.56
C THR A 267 11.68 6.41 13.87
N GLU A 268 10.46 5.87 13.86
CA GLU A 268 9.62 5.70 15.07
C GLU A 268 10.29 4.81 16.12
N ALA A 269 11.00 3.77 15.67
CA ALA A 269 11.77 2.89 16.55
C ALA A 269 13.08 3.52 17.09
N GLY A 270 13.34 4.80 16.78
CA GLY A 270 14.52 5.53 17.25
C GLY A 270 15.81 5.24 16.47
N LEU A 271 15.70 4.69 15.25
CA LEU A 271 16.84 4.43 14.37
C LEU A 271 17.09 5.61 13.42
N HIS A 272 18.30 5.69 12.88
CA HIS A 272 18.69 6.73 11.93
C HIS A 272 18.67 6.21 10.50
N VAL A 273 17.67 6.63 9.71
CA VAL A 273 17.56 6.27 8.30
C VAL A 273 18.54 7.07 7.43
N ALA A 274 19.52 6.37 6.85
CA ALA A 274 20.53 6.94 5.95
C ALA A 274 20.15 6.78 4.46
N THR A 275 20.36 7.82 3.67
CA THR A 275 20.15 7.80 2.20
C THR A 275 21.29 7.09 1.45
N SER A 276 22.46 6.99 2.07
CA SER A 276 23.67 6.39 1.53
C SER A 276 24.37 5.50 2.55
N LEU A 277 25.07 4.48 2.06
CA LEU A 277 25.96 3.68 2.90
C LEU A 277 27.31 4.36 3.12
N SER A 278 27.78 4.30 4.37
CA SER A 278 29.12 4.70 4.78
C SER A 278 29.70 3.63 5.73
N ARG A 279 30.95 3.80 6.16
CA ARG A 279 31.57 2.93 7.19
C ARG A 279 30.84 2.98 8.54
N LEU A 280 30.01 3.99 8.76
CA LEU A 280 29.21 4.16 9.96
C LEU A 280 27.80 3.55 9.83
N THR A 281 27.43 2.99 8.68
CA THR A 281 26.14 2.30 8.57
C THR A 281 26.17 1.03 9.41
N SER A 282 25.20 0.93 10.32
CA SER A 282 25.03 -0.20 11.23
C SER A 282 24.43 -1.42 10.53
N LEU A 283 23.49 -1.18 9.61
CA LEU A 283 22.69 -2.22 8.97
C LEU A 283 22.22 -1.81 7.57
N LEU A 284 22.27 -2.74 6.62
CA LEU A 284 21.60 -2.63 5.33
C LEU A 284 20.37 -3.56 5.31
N VAL A 285 19.22 -3.03 4.90
CA VAL A 285 17.98 -3.80 4.71
C VAL A 285 17.73 -3.98 3.21
N THR A 286 17.61 -5.23 2.76
CA THR A 286 17.30 -5.57 1.36
C THR A 286 16.84 -7.02 1.22
N ASN A 287 15.81 -7.26 0.42
CA ASN A 287 15.39 -8.61 0.03
C ASN A 287 16.25 -9.25 -1.08
N ASP A 288 17.21 -8.50 -1.64
CA ASP A 288 18.14 -9.00 -2.66
C ASP A 288 19.61 -8.67 -2.31
N PRO A 289 20.20 -9.42 -1.35
CA PRO A 289 21.60 -9.25 -0.95
C PRO A 289 22.59 -9.64 -2.07
N GLY A 290 22.11 -10.29 -3.13
CA GLY A 290 22.85 -10.64 -4.34
C GLY A 290 22.98 -9.48 -5.35
N SER A 291 22.08 -8.50 -5.28
CA SER A 291 21.94 -7.45 -6.29
C SER A 291 23.20 -6.62 -6.55
N GLY A 292 23.38 -6.20 -7.80
CA GLY A 292 24.43 -5.27 -8.23
C GLY A 292 24.18 -3.81 -7.86
N THR A 293 23.27 -3.52 -6.92
CA THR A 293 22.98 -2.14 -6.53
C THR A 293 24.18 -1.50 -5.85
N SER A 294 24.41 -0.20 -6.07
CA SER A 294 25.56 0.52 -5.50
C SER A 294 25.62 0.45 -3.97
N LYS A 295 24.48 0.24 -3.30
CA LYS A 295 24.43 0.03 -1.86
C LYS A 295 24.84 -1.40 -1.47
N VAL A 296 24.33 -2.45 -2.12
CA VAL A 296 24.77 -3.82 -1.80
C VAL A 296 26.26 -4.02 -2.05
N VAL A 297 26.80 -3.45 -3.13
CA VAL A 297 28.25 -3.46 -3.41
C VAL A 297 29.04 -2.76 -2.30
N LYS A 298 28.62 -1.57 -1.86
CA LYS A 298 29.27 -0.83 -0.77
C LYS A 298 29.14 -1.52 0.59
N ALA A 299 28.02 -2.17 0.88
CA ALA A 299 27.84 -2.93 2.11
C ALA A 299 28.87 -4.04 2.21
N ARG A 300 29.11 -4.80 1.13
CA ARG A 300 30.16 -5.82 1.08
C ARG A 300 31.54 -5.22 1.30
N GLN A 301 31.87 -4.12 0.61
CA GLN A 301 33.16 -3.44 0.75
C GLN A 301 33.40 -2.93 2.19
N TYR A 302 32.37 -2.45 2.86
CA TYR A 302 32.47 -1.93 4.22
C TYR A 302 32.25 -2.99 5.30
N GLY A 303 31.95 -4.25 4.97
CA GLY A 303 31.57 -5.28 5.94
C GLY A 303 30.29 -4.91 6.72
N THR A 304 29.33 -4.24 6.06
CA THR A 304 28.06 -3.88 6.68
C THR A 304 27.12 -5.08 6.67
N PRO A 305 26.58 -5.50 7.82
CA PRO A 305 25.59 -6.57 7.91
C PRO A 305 24.38 -6.28 7.03
N VAL A 306 23.84 -7.32 6.42
CA VAL A 306 22.66 -7.25 5.55
C VAL A 306 21.57 -8.12 6.13
N VAL A 307 20.36 -7.58 6.26
CA VAL A 307 19.15 -8.31 6.65
C VAL A 307 18.07 -8.12 5.60
N ASP A 308 17.18 -9.10 5.48
CA ASP A 308 15.97 -8.96 4.69
C ASP A 308 14.91 -8.12 5.43
N GLU A 309 13.87 -7.71 4.72
CA GLU A 309 12.82 -6.86 5.26
C GLU A 309 11.95 -7.55 6.30
N ALA A 310 11.75 -8.86 6.16
CA ALA A 310 10.93 -9.63 7.10
C ALA A 310 11.65 -9.71 8.46
N ALA A 311 12.95 -10.01 8.44
CA ALA A 311 13.82 -9.98 9.61
C ALA A 311 13.92 -8.58 10.19
N PHE A 312 14.08 -7.55 9.35
CA PHE A 312 14.09 -6.16 9.81
C PHE A 312 12.78 -5.76 10.48
N GLY A 313 11.63 -6.16 9.92
CA GLY A 313 10.32 -5.92 10.51
C GLY A 313 10.14 -6.57 11.88
N GLN A 314 10.73 -7.75 12.10
CA GLN A 314 10.75 -8.41 13.42
C GLN A 314 11.67 -7.65 14.40
N LEU A 315 12.85 -7.25 13.95
CA LEU A 315 13.82 -6.51 14.77
C LEU A 315 13.29 -5.13 15.21
N LEU A 316 12.45 -4.49 14.39
CA LEU A 316 11.77 -3.24 14.75
C LEU A 316 10.78 -3.39 15.91
N GLY A 317 10.25 -4.59 16.14
CA GLY A 317 9.33 -4.85 17.25
C GLY A 317 9.99 -4.87 18.62
N ASP A 318 11.33 -4.91 18.67
CA ASP A 318 12.08 -5.07 19.92
C ASP A 318 13.43 -4.31 19.90
N VAL A 319 13.36 -2.99 19.65
CA VAL A 319 14.53 -2.11 19.65
C VAL A 319 14.91 -1.73 21.08
N GLU A 320 16.16 -2.02 21.44
CA GLU A 320 16.74 -1.65 22.72
C GLU A 320 16.95 -0.12 22.80
N PRO A 321 16.60 0.52 23.93
CA PRO A 321 16.85 1.95 24.14
C PRO A 321 18.32 2.31 23.96
N ALA A 322 18.58 3.57 23.59
CA ALA A 322 19.95 4.06 23.53
C ALA A 322 20.58 4.02 24.93
N ASP A 323 21.87 3.70 25.00
CA ASP A 323 22.62 3.78 26.24
C ASP A 323 22.50 5.22 26.77
N ARG A 324 22.17 5.38 28.06
CA ARG A 324 22.06 6.72 28.65
C ARG A 324 23.38 7.45 28.44
N THR A 325 23.34 8.57 27.75
CA THR A 325 24.42 9.53 27.81
C THR A 325 24.37 10.11 29.22
N ASP A 326 25.20 9.57 30.10
CA ASP A 326 25.52 10.25 31.36
C ASP A 326 26.05 11.64 30.96
N GLY A 327 25.27 12.67 31.31
CA GLY A 327 25.66 14.06 31.17
C GLY A 327 26.68 14.45 32.24
#